data_AF-A0A7C2A3R1-F1
#
_entry.id   AF-A0A7C2A3R1-F1
#
_cell.length_a   1.000
_cell.length_b   1.000
_cell.length_c   1.000
_cell.angle_alpha   90.00
_cell.angle_beta   90.00
_cell.angle_gamma   90.00
#
_symmetry.space_group_name_H-M   'P 1'
#
loop_
_entity.id
_entity.type
_entity.pdbx_description
1 polymer ?
#
loop_
_entity_poly.entity_id
_entity_poly.type
_entity_poly.pdbx_seq_one_letter_code
_entity_poly.pdbx_strand_id
1 'polypeptide(L)'
;MISLIGQILCSALKNLFENQPDIFDFTSQTGQTEWNLPHHLANEIHKYIFWLDHDLDVTKRNLGNKRPDIIFHKRGTNALNFLVVEVKYRDRSVEEDIRKIKEDWMENELKYRFGASIKIVDKNEYKVILLDRKDDKWSNNQEIKFLPVSKLSNPIRNEIDQKVNKILSFTQSQDYVKEYERQIDQLVYELYELTDEEIKIVEEEIR
;
A
#
# COMPACT_ATOMS: atom_id res chain seq x y z
N MET A 1 -5.67 3.66 -10.56
CA MET A 1 -4.86 2.86 -9.61
C MET A 1 -5.26 3.04 -8.13
N ILE A 2 -5.47 4.25 -7.60
CA ILE A 2 -5.72 4.48 -6.16
C ILE A 2 -6.90 3.67 -5.58
N SER A 3 -8.01 3.55 -6.31
CA SER A 3 -9.17 2.74 -5.87
C SER A 3 -8.80 1.24 -5.74
N LEU A 4 -7.98 0.70 -6.65
CA LEU A 4 -7.45 -0.66 -6.54
C LEU A 4 -6.54 -0.83 -5.31
N ILE A 5 -5.73 0.17 -4.95
CA ILE A 5 -4.95 0.14 -3.70
C ILE A 5 -5.87 0.09 -2.48
N GLY A 6 -6.97 0.84 -2.48
CA GLY A 6 -8.01 0.73 -1.46
C GLY A 6 -8.57 -0.68 -1.34
N GLN A 7 -8.94 -1.28 -2.47
CA GLN A 7 -9.43 -2.66 -2.52
C GLN A 7 -8.40 -3.65 -1.97
N ILE A 8 -7.12 -3.49 -2.33
CA ILE A 8 -6.01 -4.31 -1.82
C ILE A 8 -5.90 -4.19 -0.30
N LEU A 9 -5.84 -2.97 0.24
CA LEU A 9 -5.67 -2.73 1.68
C LEU A 9 -6.83 -3.31 2.49
N CYS A 10 -8.06 -3.08 2.05
CA CYS A 10 -9.24 -3.61 2.72
C CYS A 10 -9.35 -5.13 2.61
N SER A 11 -8.93 -5.72 1.48
CA SER A 11 -8.87 -7.17 1.30
C SER A 11 -7.79 -7.81 2.18
N ALA A 12 -6.62 -7.16 2.28
CA ALA A 12 -5.54 -7.60 3.16
C ALA A 12 -5.95 -7.54 4.64
N LEU A 13 -6.62 -6.48 5.09
CA LEU A 13 -7.17 -6.38 6.46
C LEU A 13 -8.21 -7.48 6.73
N LYS A 14 -9.15 -7.68 5.82
CA LYS A 14 -10.15 -8.74 5.95
C LYS A 14 -9.49 -10.11 6.04
N ASN A 15 -8.55 -10.41 5.14
CA ASN A 15 -7.82 -11.68 5.13
C ASN A 15 -6.95 -11.84 6.40
N LEU A 16 -6.36 -10.76 6.91
CA LEU A 16 -5.61 -10.77 8.17
C LEU A 16 -6.49 -11.26 9.32
N PHE A 17 -7.64 -10.61 9.51
CA PHE A 17 -8.52 -10.88 10.65
C PHE A 17 -9.27 -12.21 10.53
N GLU A 18 -9.54 -12.69 9.31
CA GLU A 18 -10.08 -14.03 9.10
C GLU A 18 -9.06 -15.12 9.45
N ASN A 19 -7.78 -14.93 9.13
CA ASN A 19 -6.73 -15.94 9.38
C ASN A 19 -6.07 -15.82 10.76
N GLN A 20 -6.15 -14.64 11.40
CA GLN A 20 -5.58 -14.37 12.73
C GLN A 20 -6.68 -13.75 13.62
N PRO A 21 -7.72 -14.51 13.98
CA PRO A 21 -8.88 -14.01 14.71
C PRO A 21 -8.57 -13.54 16.14
N ASP A 22 -7.44 -13.97 16.68
CA ASP A 22 -6.90 -13.71 18.02
C ASP A 22 -5.78 -12.65 18.02
N ILE A 23 -5.55 -11.93 16.90
CA ILE A 23 -4.45 -10.96 16.78
C ILE A 23 -4.49 -9.82 17.80
N PHE A 24 -5.67 -9.52 18.37
CA PHE A 24 -5.85 -8.51 19.41
C PHE A 24 -5.89 -9.10 20.83
N ASP A 25 -5.84 -10.43 20.96
CA ASP A 25 -5.90 -11.09 22.26
C ASP A 25 -4.57 -10.88 22.99
N PHE A 26 -4.63 -10.11 24.08
CA PHE A 26 -3.47 -9.81 24.89
C PHE A 26 -3.12 -10.99 25.79
N THR A 27 -1.83 -11.36 25.82
CA THR A 27 -1.27 -12.20 26.88
C THR A 27 -0.13 -11.47 27.57
N SER A 28 -0.15 -11.45 28.90
CA SER A 28 0.85 -10.76 29.70
C SER A 28 2.24 -11.39 29.58
N GLN A 29 2.32 -12.64 29.10
CA GLN A 29 3.56 -13.40 28.95
C GLN A 29 4.29 -13.12 27.63
N THR A 30 3.57 -12.81 26.53
CA THR A 30 4.21 -12.62 25.22
C THR A 30 4.57 -11.16 24.93
N GLY A 31 4.04 -10.20 25.69
CA GLY A 31 4.25 -8.77 25.41
C GLY A 31 3.75 -8.36 24.02
N GLN A 32 2.83 -9.14 23.45
CA GLN A 32 2.25 -8.91 22.14
C GLN A 32 1.39 -7.65 22.21
N THR A 33 1.83 -6.61 21.51
CA THR A 33 1.20 -5.28 21.50
C THR A 33 0.84 -4.89 20.07
N GLU A 34 0.15 -3.74 19.94
CA GLU A 34 -0.15 -3.07 18.68
C GLU A 34 1.07 -2.94 17.74
N TRP A 35 2.31 -2.92 18.26
CA TRP A 35 3.55 -2.86 17.46
C TRP A 35 3.73 -4.03 16.49
N ASN A 36 3.13 -5.18 16.75
CA ASN A 36 3.18 -6.32 15.82
C ASN A 36 2.15 -6.18 14.70
N LEU A 37 1.09 -5.39 14.89
CA LEU A 37 0.01 -5.28 13.92
C LEU A 37 0.49 -4.74 12.56
N PRO A 38 1.32 -3.67 12.47
CA PRO A 38 1.93 -3.25 11.21
C PRO A 38 2.73 -4.37 10.54
N HIS A 39 3.43 -5.21 11.31
CA HIS A 39 4.19 -6.33 10.77
C HIS A 39 3.29 -7.39 10.12
N HIS A 40 2.26 -7.85 10.83
CA HIS A 40 1.31 -8.83 10.28
C HIS A 40 0.57 -8.25 9.07
N LEU A 41 0.14 -6.99 9.15
CA LEU A 41 -0.55 -6.31 8.06
C LEU A 41 0.34 -6.13 6.83
N ALA A 42 1.60 -5.73 7.00
CA ALA A 42 2.53 -5.58 5.88
C ALA A 42 2.74 -6.92 5.15
N ASN A 43 2.87 -8.02 5.88
CA ASN A 43 2.97 -9.35 5.28
C ASN A 43 1.71 -9.74 4.49
N GLU A 44 0.52 -9.37 4.96
CA GLU A 44 -0.73 -9.59 4.22
C GLU A 44 -0.83 -8.72 2.97
N ILE A 45 -0.53 -7.41 3.07
CA ILE A 45 -0.54 -6.50 1.91
C ILE A 45 0.49 -6.94 0.86
N HIS A 46 1.67 -7.43 1.27
CA HIS A 46 2.71 -7.90 0.35
C HIS A 46 2.21 -9.05 -0.55
N LYS A 47 1.27 -9.89 -0.09
CA LYS A 47 0.67 -10.94 -0.94
C LYS A 47 -0.01 -10.37 -2.18
N TYR A 48 -0.51 -9.13 -2.09
CA TYR A 48 -1.16 -8.41 -3.16
C TYR A 48 -0.20 -7.54 -3.97
N ILE A 49 0.80 -6.94 -3.32
CA ILE A 49 1.81 -6.06 -3.94
C ILE A 49 3.16 -6.78 -3.94
N PHE A 50 3.21 -7.98 -4.53
CA PHE A 50 4.35 -8.89 -4.40
C PHE A 50 5.61 -8.43 -5.13
N TRP A 51 5.47 -7.51 -6.09
CA TRP A 51 6.57 -7.00 -6.91
C TRP A 51 7.40 -5.91 -6.24
N LEU A 52 7.03 -5.52 -5.01
CA LEU A 52 7.74 -4.55 -4.20
C LEU A 52 8.27 -5.20 -2.93
N ASP A 53 9.34 -4.62 -2.41
CA ASP A 53 9.85 -4.89 -1.07
C ASP A 53 8.96 -4.15 -0.04
N HIS A 54 8.75 -4.74 1.13
CA HIS A 54 8.17 -4.04 2.28
C HIS A 54 9.15 -3.93 3.43
N ASP A 55 9.14 -2.77 4.10
CA ASP A 55 9.96 -2.52 5.28
C ASP A 55 9.12 -1.77 6.33
N LEU A 56 9.44 -1.99 7.60
CA LEU A 56 8.74 -1.42 8.76
C LEU A 56 9.64 -0.41 9.49
N ASP A 57 9.05 0.64 10.04
CA ASP A 57 9.72 1.62 10.92
C ASP A 57 11.05 2.17 10.37
N VAL A 58 11.15 2.31 9.04
CA VAL A 58 12.41 2.67 8.39
C VAL A 58 12.76 4.12 8.70
N THR A 59 13.86 4.31 9.41
CA THR A 59 14.35 5.66 9.75
C THR A 59 14.86 6.39 8.52
N LYS A 60 14.17 7.48 8.14
CA LYS A 60 14.62 8.38 7.08
C LYS A 60 15.49 9.48 7.71
N ARG A 61 16.81 9.23 7.78
CA ARG A 61 17.78 10.12 8.46
C ARG A 61 17.80 11.54 7.88
N ASN A 62 17.67 11.64 6.56
CA ASN A 62 17.53 12.88 5.79
C ASN A 62 16.24 13.68 6.12
N LEU A 63 15.25 13.05 6.74
CA LEU A 63 13.98 13.65 7.13
C LEU A 63 13.84 13.75 8.64
N GLY A 64 14.92 14.08 9.35
CA GLY A 64 14.89 14.28 10.80
C GLY A 64 14.61 13.00 11.60
N ASN A 65 15.04 11.85 11.10
CA ASN A 65 14.81 10.53 11.71
C ASN A 65 13.34 10.12 11.84
N LYS A 66 12.45 10.73 11.06
CA LYS A 66 11.06 10.30 10.95
C LYS A 66 10.97 8.87 10.41
N ARG A 67 9.89 8.18 10.75
CA ARG A 67 9.63 6.76 10.42
C ARG A 67 8.16 6.59 10.08
N PRO A 68 7.81 6.06 8.90
CA PRO A 68 6.48 5.53 8.65
C PRO A 68 6.37 4.12 9.23
N ASP A 69 5.14 3.68 9.55
CA ASP A 69 4.90 2.33 10.07
C ASP A 69 5.24 1.25 9.02
N ILE A 70 4.76 1.44 7.78
CA ILE A 70 5.00 0.50 6.67
C ILE A 70 5.32 1.26 5.38
N ILE A 71 6.29 0.77 4.63
CA ILE A 71 6.54 1.19 3.24
C ILE A 71 6.55 0.01 2.30
N PHE A 72 6.00 0.22 1.10
CA PHE A 72 6.19 -0.62 -0.07
C PHE A 72 6.97 0.16 -1.11
N HIS A 73 8.13 -0.37 -1.46
CA HIS A 73 9.09 0.28 -2.34
C HIS A 73 9.94 -0.73 -3.08
N LYS A 74 10.80 -0.27 -3.99
CA LYS A 74 11.89 -1.09 -4.50
C LYS A 74 13.21 -0.60 -3.94
N ARG A 75 13.90 -1.44 -3.17
CA ARG A 75 15.21 -1.07 -2.60
C ARG A 75 16.20 -0.72 -3.71
N GLY A 76 17.00 0.31 -3.48
CA GLY A 76 18.00 0.80 -4.44
C GLY A 76 17.48 1.83 -5.45
N THR A 77 16.19 2.20 -5.41
CA THR A 77 15.64 3.28 -6.23
C THR A 77 14.50 4.02 -5.51
N ASN A 78 14.37 5.33 -5.73
CA ASN A 78 13.16 6.07 -5.33
C ASN A 78 12.08 6.05 -6.42
N ALA A 79 12.39 5.55 -7.62
CA ALA A 79 11.45 5.51 -8.74
C ALA A 79 10.21 4.64 -8.46
N LEU A 80 10.35 3.67 -7.54
CA LEU A 80 9.27 2.78 -7.12
C LEU A 80 8.95 2.95 -5.64
N ASN A 81 9.10 4.15 -5.08
CA ASN A 81 8.49 4.48 -3.79
C ASN A 81 6.97 4.53 -3.99
N PHE A 82 6.30 3.43 -3.67
CA PHE A 82 4.96 3.17 -4.19
C PHE A 82 3.87 3.50 -3.18
N LEU A 83 3.91 2.89 -2.00
CA LEU A 83 2.90 3.05 -0.97
C LEU A 83 3.56 3.26 0.39
N VAL A 84 3.09 4.25 1.14
CA VAL A 84 3.41 4.44 2.55
C VAL A 84 2.14 4.28 3.37
N VAL A 85 2.22 3.62 4.52
CA VAL A 85 1.06 3.32 5.37
C VAL A 85 1.35 3.71 6.82
N GLU A 86 0.42 4.46 7.42
CA GLU A 86 0.35 4.72 8.85
C GLU A 86 -0.84 3.93 9.41
N VAL A 87 -0.63 3.16 10.48
CA VAL A 87 -1.61 2.28 11.10
C VAL A 87 -1.90 2.77 12.51
N LYS A 88 -3.17 3.06 12.78
CA LYS A 88 -3.65 3.43 14.11
C LYS A 88 -4.68 2.45 14.61
N TYR A 89 -4.46 1.97 15.84
CA TYR A 89 -5.47 1.25 16.60
C TYR A 89 -6.16 2.23 17.58
N ARG A 90 -7.50 2.21 17.60
CA ARG A 90 -8.40 3.11 18.37
C ARG A 90 -8.51 4.55 17.85
N ASP A 91 -9.52 5.25 18.36
CA ASP A 91 -9.94 6.56 17.84
C ASP A 91 -8.99 7.69 18.26
N ARG A 92 -8.16 8.12 17.31
CA ARG A 92 -7.37 9.36 17.35
C ARG A 92 -7.60 10.13 16.06
N SER A 93 -7.45 11.46 16.05
CA SER A 93 -7.58 12.27 14.83
C SER A 93 -6.71 11.73 13.69
N VAL A 94 -7.26 11.70 12.46
CA VAL A 94 -6.52 11.31 11.24
C VAL A 94 -5.69 12.46 10.68
N GLU A 95 -6.03 13.70 11.02
CA GLU A 95 -5.50 14.89 10.32
C GLU A 95 -3.97 14.96 10.42
N GLU A 96 -3.42 14.58 11.58
CA GLU A 96 -1.98 14.54 11.77
C GLU A 96 -1.29 13.48 10.89
N ASP A 97 -1.92 12.32 10.67
CA ASP A 97 -1.34 11.26 9.82
C ASP A 97 -1.40 11.65 8.35
N ILE A 98 -2.53 12.20 7.90
CA ILE A 98 -2.67 12.67 6.53
C ILE A 98 -1.58 13.71 6.24
N ARG A 99 -1.40 14.66 7.16
CA ARG A 99 -0.34 15.67 7.03
C ARG A 99 1.05 15.03 6.98
N LYS A 100 1.37 14.14 7.93
CA LYS A 100 2.65 13.41 7.95
C LYS A 100 2.88 12.68 6.63
N ILE A 101 1.89 11.93 6.15
CA ILE A 101 2.02 11.17 4.91
C ILE A 101 2.30 12.08 3.71
N LYS A 102 1.56 13.18 3.57
CA LYS A 102 1.77 14.13 2.49
C LYS A 102 3.13 14.81 2.57
N GLU A 103 3.38 15.53 3.66
CA GLU A 103 4.54 16.39 3.81
C GLU A 103 5.84 15.58 3.93
N ASP A 104 5.79 14.48 4.70
CA ASP A 104 6.99 13.72 5.06
C ASP A 104 7.28 12.57 4.11
N TRP A 105 6.33 12.08 3.31
CA TRP A 105 6.58 10.91 2.46
C TRP A 105 6.27 11.16 0.97
N MET A 106 5.23 11.93 0.65
CA MET A 106 4.76 12.07 -0.75
C MET A 106 5.30 13.30 -1.48
N GLU A 107 5.48 14.43 -0.78
CA GLU A 107 5.86 15.71 -1.42
C GLU A 107 7.36 15.97 -1.48
N ASN A 108 8.15 15.32 -0.61
CA ASN A 108 9.60 15.52 -0.58
C ASN A 108 10.36 14.65 -1.59
N GLU A 109 11.68 14.52 -1.43
CA GLU A 109 12.54 13.75 -2.33
C GLU A 109 12.22 12.25 -2.43
N LEU A 110 11.52 11.67 -1.45
CA LEU A 110 11.08 10.28 -1.48
C LEU A 110 9.95 10.07 -2.48
N LYS A 111 9.06 11.05 -2.65
CA LYS A 111 8.00 11.03 -3.66
C LYS A 111 7.20 9.72 -3.66
N TYR A 112 6.71 9.25 -2.51
CA TYR A 112 5.82 8.09 -2.52
C TYR A 112 4.60 8.36 -3.44
N ARG A 113 4.21 7.36 -4.25
CA ARG A 113 3.13 7.51 -5.23
C ARG A 113 1.75 7.55 -4.56
N PHE A 114 1.57 6.72 -3.54
CA PHE A 114 0.35 6.58 -2.75
C PHE A 114 0.67 6.63 -1.26
N GLY A 115 -0.30 7.11 -0.48
CA GLY A 115 -0.30 7.10 0.97
C GLY A 115 -1.57 6.45 1.49
N ALA A 116 -1.49 5.83 2.67
CA ALA A 116 -2.66 5.30 3.36
C ALA A 116 -2.61 5.55 4.87
N SER A 117 -3.70 6.03 5.44
CA SER A 117 -3.93 6.00 6.89
C SER A 117 -5.00 4.95 7.19
N ILE A 118 -4.62 3.92 7.93
CA ILE A 118 -5.49 2.81 8.31
C ILE A 118 -5.85 2.97 9.78
N LYS A 119 -7.15 3.08 10.05
CA LYS A 119 -7.71 3.11 11.40
C LYS A 119 -8.43 1.81 11.68
N ILE A 120 -8.06 1.15 12.75
CA ILE A 120 -8.66 -0.10 13.19
C ILE A 120 -9.28 0.14 14.56
N VAL A 121 -10.61 -0.01 14.63
CA VAL A 121 -11.36 0.02 15.89
C VAL A 121 -11.39 -1.39 16.46
N ASP A 122 -11.80 -2.34 15.62
CA ASP A 122 -11.74 -3.77 15.89
C ASP A 122 -11.61 -4.57 14.57
N LYS A 123 -11.73 -5.91 14.66
CA LYS A 123 -11.60 -6.81 13.50
C LYS A 123 -12.68 -6.65 12.42
N ASN A 124 -13.82 -6.08 12.75
CA ASN A 124 -14.95 -5.85 11.85
C ASN A 124 -15.10 -4.38 11.46
N GLU A 125 -14.50 -3.47 12.22
CA GLU A 125 -14.61 -2.03 12.03
C GLU A 125 -13.23 -1.40 11.80
N TYR A 126 -12.97 -1.04 10.54
CA TYR A 126 -11.76 -0.33 10.14
C TYR A 126 -12.03 0.61 8.97
N LYS A 127 -11.23 1.66 8.87
CA LYS A 127 -11.34 2.72 7.86
C LYS A 127 -9.98 2.93 7.19
N VAL A 128 -9.99 3.08 5.86
CA VAL A 128 -8.78 3.26 5.06
C VAL A 128 -8.88 4.57 4.29
N ILE A 129 -7.96 5.49 4.56
CA ILE A 129 -7.91 6.80 3.91
C ILE A 129 -6.75 6.76 2.95
N LEU A 130 -7.04 6.94 1.67
CA LEU A 130 -6.08 6.84 0.58
C LEU A 130 -5.71 8.24 0.11
N LEU A 131 -4.43 8.42 -0.17
CA LEU A 131 -3.85 9.66 -0.62
C LEU A 131 -3.12 9.37 -1.92
N ASP A 132 -3.36 10.15 -2.96
CA ASP A 132 -2.44 10.25 -4.08
C ASP A 132 -1.89 11.68 -4.18
N ARG A 133 -1.05 11.94 -5.19
CA ARG A 133 -0.42 13.26 -5.35
C ARG A 133 -1.36 14.35 -5.89
N LYS A 134 -2.58 14.02 -6.27
CA LYS A 134 -3.55 14.93 -6.88
C LYS A 134 -4.73 15.19 -5.95
N ASP A 135 -5.27 14.16 -5.29
CA ASP A 135 -6.48 14.25 -4.48
C ASP A 135 -6.47 13.30 -3.26
N ASP A 136 -7.24 13.66 -2.24
CA ASP A 136 -7.52 12.81 -1.07
C ASP A 136 -8.78 11.99 -1.28
N LYS A 137 -8.70 10.67 -1.07
CA LYS A 137 -9.84 9.77 -1.18
C LYS A 137 -10.10 9.01 0.10
N TRP A 138 -11.38 8.94 0.47
CA TRP A 138 -11.82 8.22 1.65
C TRP A 138 -12.45 6.90 1.23
N SER A 139 -12.03 5.79 1.83
CA SER A 139 -12.65 4.48 1.62
C SER A 139 -13.03 3.83 2.95
N ASN A 140 -14.22 3.23 3.02
CA ASN A 140 -14.69 2.51 4.20
C ASN A 140 -14.86 1.03 3.87
N ASN A 141 -14.69 0.15 4.85
CA ASN A 141 -14.70 -1.30 4.64
C ASN A 141 -16.04 -1.86 4.11
N GLN A 142 -17.14 -1.10 4.23
CA GLN A 142 -18.49 -1.54 3.86
C GLN A 142 -18.82 -1.47 2.36
N GLU A 143 -18.01 -0.81 1.53
CA GLU A 143 -18.34 -0.57 0.10
C GLU A 143 -17.34 -1.17 -0.90
N ILE A 144 -16.46 -2.08 -0.45
CA ILE A 144 -15.27 -2.47 -1.24
C ILE A 144 -15.40 -3.89 -1.79
N LYS A 145 -15.14 -4.04 -3.11
CA LYS A 145 -14.99 -5.33 -3.78
C LYS A 145 -13.80 -6.08 -3.16
N PHE A 146 -14.07 -7.23 -2.55
CA PHE A 146 -13.02 -8.09 -2.02
C PHE A 146 -12.17 -8.67 -3.16
N LEU A 147 -10.86 -8.50 -3.07
CA LEU A 147 -9.90 -9.09 -3.98
C LEU A 147 -9.38 -10.39 -3.38
N PRO A 148 -9.57 -11.54 -4.06
CA PRO A 148 -8.87 -12.74 -3.65
C PRO A 148 -7.36 -12.52 -3.82
N VAL A 149 -6.56 -13.06 -2.91
CA VAL A 149 -5.11 -13.15 -3.13
C VAL A 149 -4.91 -13.90 -4.45
N SER A 150 -4.36 -13.22 -5.45
CA SER A 150 -4.22 -13.76 -6.81
C SER A 150 -3.50 -15.11 -6.75
N LYS A 151 -4.24 -16.17 -7.11
CA LYS A 151 -3.71 -17.54 -7.21
C LYS A 151 -2.85 -17.65 -8.47
N LEU A 152 -1.65 -17.10 -8.39
CA LEU A 152 -0.46 -17.41 -9.18
C LEU A 152 -0.71 -17.79 -10.66
N SER A 153 -0.97 -16.80 -11.53
CA SER A 153 -0.50 -16.92 -12.91
C SER A 153 0.98 -16.52 -12.94
N ASN A 154 1.88 -17.52 -13.01
CA ASN A 154 3.32 -17.28 -13.13
C ASN A 154 3.70 -16.33 -14.29
N PRO A 155 3.00 -16.27 -15.44
CA PRO A 155 3.38 -15.39 -16.54
C PRO A 155 3.28 -13.89 -16.22
N ILE A 156 2.15 -13.41 -15.70
CA ILE A 156 1.94 -11.97 -15.42
C ILE A 156 2.91 -11.52 -14.33
N ARG A 157 3.10 -12.33 -13.28
CA ARG A 157 4.06 -12.02 -12.21
C ARG A 157 5.48 -11.86 -12.73
N ASN A 158 5.93 -12.79 -13.58
CA ASN A 158 7.24 -12.71 -14.20
C ASN A 158 7.38 -11.47 -15.09
N GLU A 159 6.33 -11.08 -15.80
CA GLU A 159 6.37 -9.86 -16.60
C GLU A 159 6.50 -8.61 -15.72
N ILE A 160 5.71 -8.50 -14.64
CA ILE A 160 5.82 -7.41 -13.67
C ILE A 160 7.25 -7.31 -13.13
N ASP A 161 7.83 -8.44 -12.69
CA ASP A 161 9.21 -8.48 -12.17
C ASP A 161 10.24 -8.03 -13.22
N GLN A 162 10.05 -8.40 -14.49
CA GLN A 162 10.91 -7.94 -15.57
C GLN A 162 10.82 -6.42 -15.75
N LYS A 163 9.62 -5.82 -15.71
CA LYS A 163 9.46 -4.36 -15.82
C LYS A 163 10.07 -3.63 -14.62
N VAL A 164 9.88 -4.15 -13.40
CA VAL A 164 10.51 -3.61 -12.18
C VAL A 164 12.04 -3.63 -12.30
N ASN A 165 12.61 -4.74 -12.79
CA ASN A 165 14.05 -4.84 -13.03
C ASN A 165 14.54 -3.87 -14.12
N LYS A 166 13.72 -3.58 -15.14
CA LYS A 166 14.05 -2.54 -16.13
C LYS A 166 14.10 -1.15 -15.49
N ILE A 167 13.16 -0.81 -14.61
CA ILE A 167 13.19 0.49 -13.89
C ILE A 167 14.49 0.63 -13.09
N LEU A 168 14.95 -0.44 -12.43
CA LEU A 168 16.23 -0.45 -11.70
C LEU A 168 17.44 -0.22 -12.61
N SER A 169 17.36 -0.58 -13.90
CA SER A 169 18.44 -0.34 -14.86
C SER A 169 18.45 1.07 -15.45
N PHE A 170 17.34 1.81 -15.37
CA PHE A 170 17.15 3.12 -16.02
C PHE A 170 17.10 4.29 -15.03
N THR A 171 17.83 4.23 -13.92
CA THR A 171 17.78 5.19 -12.79
C THR A 171 17.91 6.68 -13.13
N GLN A 172 18.26 7.04 -14.37
CA GLN A 172 18.44 8.42 -14.83
C GLN A 172 17.44 8.93 -15.88
N SER A 173 16.57 8.08 -16.47
CA SER A 173 15.63 8.55 -17.50
C SER A 173 14.18 8.49 -17.04
N GLN A 174 13.64 9.66 -16.70
CA GLN A 174 12.30 9.80 -16.14
C GLN A 174 11.19 9.32 -17.09
N ASP A 175 11.36 9.47 -18.40
CA ASP A 175 10.33 9.06 -19.38
C ASP A 175 10.21 7.54 -19.47
N TYR A 176 11.33 6.80 -19.46
CA TYR A 176 11.31 5.34 -19.43
C TYR A 176 10.71 4.81 -18.13
N VAL A 177 11.03 5.44 -16.99
CA VAL A 177 10.44 5.06 -15.70
C VAL A 177 8.91 5.16 -15.76
N LYS A 178 8.37 6.29 -16.20
CA LYS A 178 6.91 6.50 -16.30
C LYS A 178 6.24 5.50 -17.24
N GLU A 179 6.88 5.17 -18.36
CA GLU A 179 6.33 4.19 -19.30
C GLU A 179 6.29 2.78 -18.69
N TYR A 180 7.34 2.37 -17.96
CA TYR A 180 7.33 1.09 -17.26
C TYR A 180 6.37 1.07 -16.07
N GLU A 181 6.22 2.17 -15.33
CA GLU A 181 5.17 2.29 -14.29
C GLU A 181 3.78 2.06 -14.88
N ARG A 182 3.48 2.68 -16.03
CA ARG A 182 2.20 2.49 -16.74
C ARG A 182 2.00 1.04 -17.19
N GLN A 183 3.06 0.40 -17.69
CA GLN A 183 2.99 -1.02 -18.07
C GLN A 183 2.75 -1.93 -16.85
N ILE A 184 3.39 -1.65 -15.71
CA ILE A 184 3.15 -2.37 -14.47
C ILE A 184 1.70 -2.18 -14.02
N ASP A 185 1.17 -0.96 -14.05
CA ASP A 185 -0.22 -0.69 -13.67
C ASP A 185 -1.21 -1.53 -14.50
N GLN A 186 -1.01 -1.61 -15.82
CA GLN A 186 -1.85 -2.41 -16.71
C GLN A 186 -1.77 -3.91 -16.40
N LEU A 187 -0.56 -4.43 -16.16
CA LEU A 187 -0.38 -5.83 -15.76
C LEU A 187 -1.01 -6.12 -14.39
N VAL A 188 -1.02 -5.15 -13.48
CA VAL A 188 -1.68 -5.27 -12.18
C VAL A 188 -3.19 -5.28 -12.32
N TYR A 189 -3.76 -4.47 -13.23
CA TYR A 189 -5.19 -4.54 -13.55
C TYR A 189 -5.58 -5.90 -14.12
N GLU A 190 -4.77 -6.43 -15.04
CA GLU A 190 -4.96 -7.77 -15.60
C GLU A 190 -4.86 -8.86 -14.51
N LEU A 191 -3.87 -8.76 -13.62
CA LEU A 191 -3.67 -9.70 -12.51
C LEU A 191 -4.89 -9.82 -11.59
N TYR A 192 -5.62 -8.72 -11.40
CA TYR A 192 -6.83 -8.64 -10.58
C TYR A 192 -8.12 -8.71 -11.40
N GLU A 193 -8.01 -9.03 -12.69
CA GLU A 193 -9.14 -9.22 -13.61
C GLU A 193 -10.10 -8.03 -13.63
N LEU A 194 -9.56 -6.81 -13.59
CA LEU A 194 -10.36 -5.60 -13.72
C LEU A 194 -10.89 -5.49 -15.16
N THR A 195 -12.19 -5.25 -15.29
CA THR A 195 -12.83 -4.93 -16.57
C THR A 195 -12.43 -3.54 -17.06
N ASP A 196 -12.58 -3.25 -18.36
CA ASP A 196 -12.31 -1.91 -18.91
C ASP A 196 -13.10 -0.81 -18.19
N GLU A 197 -14.32 -1.10 -17.75
CA GLU A 197 -15.15 -0.16 -16.99
C GLU A 197 -14.62 0.04 -15.58
N GLU A 198 -14.17 -1.01 -14.90
CA GLU A 198 -13.50 -0.90 -13.60
C GLU A 198 -12.16 -0.17 -13.73
N ILE A 199 -11.40 -0.41 -14.80
CA ILE A 199 -10.16 0.33 -15.09
C ILE A 199 -10.49 1.80 -15.30
N LYS A 200 -11.52 2.13 -16.09
CA LYS A 200 -11.99 3.51 -16.23
C LYS A 200 -12.40 4.09 -14.90
N ILE A 201 -13.18 3.43 -14.06
CA ILE A 201 -13.51 3.98 -12.72
C ILE A 201 -12.23 4.23 -11.92
N VAL A 202 -11.30 3.28 -11.93
CA VAL A 202 -10.02 3.34 -11.23
C VAL A 202 -9.06 4.39 -11.82
N GLU A 203 -9.25 4.84 -13.08
CA GLU A 203 -8.44 5.82 -13.81
C GLU A 203 -9.13 7.18 -14.08
N GLU A 204 -10.46 7.25 -14.12
CA GLU A 204 -11.31 8.42 -14.39
C GLU A 204 -11.83 9.07 -13.12
N GLU A 205 -11.80 8.39 -11.96
CA GLU A 205 -11.78 9.10 -10.67
C GLU A 205 -10.52 10.01 -10.50
N ILE A 206 -9.75 10.24 -11.57
CA ILE A 206 -8.52 11.05 -11.66
C ILE A 206 -8.73 12.27 -12.59
N ARG A 207 -9.97 12.60 -12.98
CA ARG A 207 -10.31 13.85 -13.70
C ARG A 207 -11.23 14.75 -12.91
#